data_AF-A0A7S2AKF8-F1
#
_entry.id   AF-A0A7S2AKF8-F1
#
_cell.length_a   1.000
_cell.length_b   1.000
_cell.length_c   1.000
_cell.angle_alpha   90.00
_cell.angle_beta   90.00
_cell.angle_gamma   90.00
#
_symmetry.space_group_name_H-M   'P 1'
#
loop_
_entity.id
_entity.type
_entity.pdbx_description
1 polymer ?
#
loop_
_entity_poly.entity_id
_entity_poly.type
_entity_poly.pdbx_seq_one_letter_code
_entity_poly.pdbx_strand_id
1 'polypeptide(L)'
;VPGPRARFHFPPPNPLSLAQPLTPYMTMRPMAATTRALGAAAILLAKLCACEVHGARLELDEIGLVQLSTEAVLSASDEADQDYDDEEEASPGDLGRNFTSLMQIPGVKGMKEQLKEAAGFAMPKAERGYHKKVVKALPKLQSECKSKPYATEEDCNTAVNLLTMMNKVSEGPEPLWTWHEHLRQMMGLHFWLYTPGTMLCFTILDMDKSKGITNEEMSRLFGTQVMASFNTVWKFMDPDGDGSITREELHKYLRAAILVREVLPELDGIDPSAPTQKCLNMAH
;
A
#
# COMPACT_ATOMS: atom_id res chain seq x y z
N VAL A 1 49.01 27.93 51.68
CA VAL A 1 47.96 27.09 52.29
C VAL A 1 47.18 26.41 51.16
N PRO A 2 47.42 25.12 50.85
CA PRO A 2 46.64 24.39 49.86
C PRO A 2 45.40 23.77 50.51
N GLY A 3 44.22 24.02 49.93
CA GLY A 3 42.92 23.53 50.41
C GLY A 3 42.65 22.04 50.08
N PRO A 4 41.66 21.43 50.74
CA PRO A 4 41.46 19.98 50.69
C PRO A 4 40.79 19.53 49.38
N ARG A 5 41.33 18.47 48.78
CA ARG A 5 40.74 17.76 47.65
C ARG A 5 39.62 16.83 48.14
N ALA A 6 38.39 17.08 47.70
CA ALA A 6 37.27 16.16 47.89
C ALA A 6 37.49 14.88 47.05
N ARG A 7 37.46 13.71 47.70
CA ARG A 7 37.40 12.41 47.02
C ARG A 7 35.94 12.05 46.79
N PHE A 8 35.53 11.94 45.53
CA PHE A 8 34.24 11.36 45.16
C PHE A 8 34.33 9.84 45.21
N HIS A 9 33.55 9.22 46.09
CA HIS A 9 33.32 7.78 46.09
C HIS A 9 32.20 7.47 45.09
N PHE A 10 32.54 6.71 44.04
CA PHE A 10 31.55 6.07 43.19
C PHE A 10 31.12 4.74 43.84
N PRO A 11 29.81 4.45 43.93
CA PRO A 11 29.35 3.13 44.35
C PRO A 11 29.64 2.08 43.26
N PRO A 12 29.89 0.82 43.63
CA PRO A 12 30.11 -0.26 42.68
C PRO A 12 28.83 -0.57 41.88
N PRO A 13 28.96 -1.07 40.63
CA PRO A 13 27.82 -1.44 39.81
C PRO A 13 27.10 -2.66 40.40
N ASN A 14 25.76 -2.57 40.43
CA ASN A 14 24.86 -3.67 40.80
C ASN A 14 25.03 -4.85 39.83
N PRO A 15 25.37 -6.06 40.31
CA PRO A 15 25.27 -7.25 39.50
C PRO A 15 23.83 -7.81 39.57
N LEU A 16 23.33 -8.27 38.43
CA LEU A 16 22.14 -9.13 38.28
C LEU A 16 20.77 -8.44 38.29
N SER A 17 20.33 -7.99 37.10
CA SER A 17 18.92 -8.08 36.72
C SER A 17 18.78 -9.21 35.71
N LEU A 18 18.32 -10.36 36.19
CA LEU A 18 17.96 -11.52 35.40
C LEU A 18 16.91 -11.16 34.35
N ALA A 19 17.17 -11.62 33.13
CA ALA A 19 16.30 -11.51 31.98
C ALA A 19 14.88 -12.03 32.29
N GLN A 20 13.88 -11.20 32.04
CA GLN A 20 12.50 -11.65 31.85
C GLN A 20 12.31 -11.97 30.35
N PRO A 21 11.80 -13.15 29.98
CA PRO A 21 11.49 -13.45 28.59
C PRO A 21 10.25 -12.69 28.16
N LEU A 22 10.41 -11.83 27.15
CA LEU A 22 9.32 -11.10 26.52
C LEU A 22 8.57 -12.00 25.52
N THR A 23 7.27 -12.10 25.76
CA THR A 23 6.13 -12.14 24.82
C THR A 23 5.76 -13.45 24.07
N PRO A 24 4.45 -13.70 23.91
CA PRO A 24 3.92 -14.83 23.18
C PRO A 24 4.07 -14.62 21.66
N TYR A 25 4.46 -15.69 20.96
CA TYR A 25 4.45 -15.76 19.51
C TYR A 25 3.03 -15.52 18.97
N MET A 26 2.79 -14.35 18.37
CA MET A 26 1.65 -14.15 17.48
C MET A 26 1.93 -14.91 16.17
N THR A 27 1.24 -16.01 15.96
CA THR A 27 1.19 -16.73 14.68
C THR A 27 0.35 -15.92 13.69
N MET A 28 0.99 -15.05 12.90
CA MET A 28 0.32 -14.40 11.79
C MET A 28 0.13 -15.38 10.63
N ARG A 29 -1.12 -15.48 10.13
CA ARG A 29 -1.47 -16.25 8.94
C ARG A 29 -0.77 -15.67 7.70
N PRO A 30 -0.40 -16.50 6.71
CA PRO A 30 0.32 -16.05 5.52
C PRO A 30 -0.54 -15.09 4.66
N MET A 31 0.02 -13.93 4.32
CA MET A 31 -0.60 -12.84 3.53
C MET A 31 -0.91 -13.19 2.06
N ALA A 32 -0.69 -14.43 1.60
CA ALA A 32 -1.13 -14.86 0.27
C ALA A 32 -2.66 -14.74 0.08
N ALA A 33 -3.42 -14.71 1.19
CA ALA A 33 -4.86 -14.44 1.19
C ALA A 33 -5.19 -12.97 0.84
N THR A 34 -4.36 -12.01 1.27
CA THR A 34 -4.60 -10.57 1.09
C THR A 34 -4.44 -10.14 -0.37
N THR A 35 -3.49 -10.71 -1.10
CA THR A 35 -3.31 -10.43 -2.54
C THR A 35 -4.47 -10.97 -3.39
N ARG A 36 -5.06 -12.12 -2.99
CA ARG A 36 -6.28 -12.64 -3.64
C ARG A 36 -7.52 -11.82 -3.30
N ALA A 37 -7.63 -11.33 -2.05
CA ALA A 37 -8.71 -10.46 -1.62
C ALA A 37 -8.69 -9.11 -2.35
N LEU A 38 -7.52 -8.50 -2.53
CA LEU A 38 -7.36 -7.27 -3.33
C LEU A 38 -7.70 -7.48 -4.81
N GLY A 39 -7.34 -8.63 -5.38
CA GLY A 39 -7.74 -9.00 -6.75
C GLY A 39 -9.26 -9.18 -6.91
N ALA A 40 -9.91 -9.83 -5.94
CA ALA A 40 -11.37 -10.00 -5.95
C ALA A 40 -12.12 -8.68 -5.71
N ALA A 41 -11.63 -7.83 -4.81
CA ALA A 41 -12.17 -6.50 -4.56
C ALA A 41 -12.04 -5.58 -5.78
N ALA A 42 -10.90 -5.61 -6.49
CA ALA A 42 -10.71 -4.86 -7.72
C ALA A 42 -11.68 -5.30 -8.83
N ILE A 43 -11.98 -6.61 -8.94
CA ILE A 43 -12.98 -7.13 -9.88
C ILE A 43 -14.40 -6.67 -9.50
N LEU A 44 -14.73 -6.64 -8.20
CA LEU A 44 -16.03 -6.19 -7.72
C LEU A 44 -16.24 -4.69 -7.93
N LEU A 45 -15.21 -3.88 -7.64
CA LEU A 45 -15.21 -2.43 -7.84
C LEU A 45 -15.30 -2.06 -9.33
N ALA A 46 -14.59 -2.77 -10.21
CA ALA A 46 -14.71 -2.59 -11.65
C ALA A 46 -16.13 -2.87 -12.16
N LYS A 47 -16.84 -3.83 -11.55
CA LYS A 47 -18.26 -4.10 -11.87
C LYS A 47 -19.19 -2.98 -11.39
N LEU A 48 -18.95 -2.42 -10.21
CA LEU A 48 -19.78 -1.33 -9.66
C LEU A 48 -19.63 -0.03 -10.45
N CYS A 49 -18.40 0.33 -10.85
CA CYS A 49 -18.18 1.52 -11.69
C CYS A 49 -18.80 1.41 -13.09
N ALA A 50 -18.98 0.20 -13.63
CA ALA A 50 -19.61 -0.01 -14.93
C ALA A 50 -21.14 0.24 -14.90
N CYS A 51 -21.79 0.08 -13.73
CA CYS A 51 -23.23 0.29 -13.59
C CYS A 51 -23.64 1.79 -13.64
N GLU A 52 -22.80 2.72 -13.19
CA GLU A 52 -23.13 4.16 -13.22
C GLU A 52 -23.10 4.76 -14.65
N VAL A 53 -22.33 4.19 -15.58
CA VAL A 53 -22.17 4.74 -16.94
C VAL A 53 -23.41 4.54 -17.83
N HIS A 54 -24.31 3.61 -17.48
CA HIS A 54 -25.48 3.27 -18.30
C HIS A 54 -26.82 3.79 -17.75
N GLY A 55 -26.82 4.67 -16.75
CA GLY A 55 -28.04 5.33 -16.27
C GLY A 55 -29.09 4.37 -15.66
N ALA A 56 -28.70 3.16 -15.28
CA ALA A 56 -29.56 2.25 -14.54
C ALA A 56 -29.67 2.73 -13.08
N ARG A 57 -30.80 3.39 -12.77
CA ARG A 57 -31.16 3.76 -11.40
C ARG A 57 -31.62 2.50 -10.67
N LEU A 58 -30.73 1.88 -9.89
CA LEU A 58 -31.12 0.88 -8.91
C LEU A 58 -31.72 1.61 -7.70
N GLU A 59 -33.04 1.48 -7.51
CA GLU A 59 -33.65 1.71 -6.21
C GLU A 59 -33.20 0.58 -5.28
N LEU A 60 -32.21 0.87 -4.45
CA LEU A 60 -31.79 0.01 -3.36
C LEU A 60 -32.71 0.30 -2.17
N ASP A 61 -33.84 -0.39 -2.13
CA ASP A 61 -34.57 -0.54 -0.88
C ASP A 61 -33.79 -1.44 0.10
N GLU A 62 -33.87 -1.07 1.37
CA GLU A 62 -33.17 -1.64 2.52
C GLU A 62 -33.23 -3.18 2.59
N ILE A 63 -32.22 -3.88 2.08
CA ILE A 63 -31.94 -5.27 2.47
C ILE A 63 -30.45 -5.46 2.75
N GLY A 64 -30.11 -5.40 4.04
CA GLY A 64 -29.32 -6.46 4.68
C GLY A 64 -27.85 -6.63 4.32
N LEU A 65 -27.05 -5.56 4.22
CA LEU A 65 -25.59 -5.65 4.05
C LEU A 65 -24.80 -5.94 5.35
N VAL A 66 -25.46 -6.39 6.42
CA VAL A 66 -24.86 -6.61 7.75
C VAL A 66 -24.65 -8.11 8.10
N GLN A 67 -25.05 -9.07 7.27
CA GLN A 67 -24.97 -10.51 7.63
C GLN A 67 -24.05 -11.38 6.76
N LEU A 68 -23.08 -10.79 6.06
CA LEU A 68 -22.00 -11.56 5.40
C LEU A 68 -20.67 -11.41 6.15
N SER A 69 -20.71 -11.59 7.46
CA SER A 69 -19.56 -12.06 8.22
C SER A 69 -20.03 -13.09 9.25
N THR A 70 -19.37 -14.25 9.24
CA THR A 70 -19.27 -15.28 10.29
C THR A 70 -20.14 -16.54 10.35
N GLU A 71 -21.15 -16.80 9.49
CA GLU A 71 -21.88 -18.09 9.55
C GLU A 71 -22.22 -18.69 8.18
N ALA A 72 -21.23 -19.25 7.47
CA ALA A 72 -21.48 -20.13 6.32
C ALA A 72 -20.29 -21.08 6.07
N VAL A 73 -19.99 -21.95 7.03
CA VAL A 73 -19.11 -23.12 6.80
C VAL A 73 -19.67 -24.43 7.38
N LEU A 74 -20.72 -24.43 8.22
CA LEU A 74 -21.26 -25.68 8.76
C LEU A 74 -22.77 -25.59 9.00
N SER A 75 -23.57 -25.98 8.01
CA SER A 75 -24.79 -26.80 8.17
C SER A 75 -25.68 -26.75 6.92
N ALA A 76 -26.43 -27.84 6.73
CA ALA A 76 -27.59 -28.01 5.85
C ALA A 76 -27.30 -28.67 4.49
N SER A 77 -27.09 -29.98 4.55
CA SER A 77 -27.85 -30.93 3.75
C SER A 77 -29.33 -30.93 4.16
N ASP A 78 -30.17 -31.28 3.20
CA ASP A 78 -31.58 -31.69 3.27
C ASP A 78 -32.65 -30.63 2.91
N GLU A 79 -33.20 -30.85 1.72
CA GLU A 79 -34.60 -30.76 1.27
C GLU A 79 -35.34 -29.41 1.38
N ALA A 80 -35.62 -28.84 0.19
CA ALA A 80 -36.97 -28.37 -0.16
C ALA A 80 -37.08 -28.21 -1.68
N ASP A 81 -37.89 -29.07 -2.29
CA ASP A 81 -38.44 -28.90 -3.64
C ASP A 81 -39.35 -27.67 -3.67
N GLN A 82 -39.04 -26.70 -4.54
CA GLN A 82 -40.00 -25.68 -4.96
C GLN A 82 -39.76 -25.36 -6.44
N ASP A 83 -40.68 -25.84 -7.27
CA ASP A 83 -40.88 -25.42 -8.66
C ASP A 83 -41.18 -23.92 -8.70
N TYR A 84 -40.27 -23.16 -9.32
CA TYR A 84 -40.53 -21.79 -9.75
C TYR A 84 -40.45 -21.76 -11.27
N ASP A 85 -41.60 -21.42 -11.87
CA ASP A 85 -41.82 -21.28 -13.30
C ASP A 85 -40.96 -20.15 -13.91
N ASP A 86 -40.58 -20.40 -15.17
CA ASP A 86 -39.71 -19.63 -16.05
C ASP A 86 -40.05 -18.12 -16.13
N GLU A 87 -39.22 -17.28 -15.50
CA GLU A 87 -38.97 -15.91 -15.97
C GLU A 87 -37.63 -15.86 -16.69
N GLU A 88 -37.67 -15.45 -17.96
CA GLU A 88 -36.56 -15.32 -18.89
C GLU A 88 -35.62 -14.18 -18.45
N GLU A 89 -34.77 -14.45 -17.46
CA GLU A 89 -33.73 -13.53 -17.03
C GLU A 89 -32.66 -13.37 -18.12
N ALA A 90 -32.45 -12.12 -18.55
CA ALA A 90 -31.34 -11.74 -19.40
C ALA A 90 -30.01 -12.15 -18.75
N SER A 91 -29.35 -13.16 -19.32
CA SER A 91 -28.10 -13.72 -18.82
C SER A 91 -27.06 -12.61 -18.54
N PRO A 92 -26.58 -12.44 -17.28
CA PRO A 92 -25.53 -11.49 -16.92
C PRO A 92 -24.16 -11.74 -17.58
N GLY A 93 -24.07 -12.72 -18.49
CA GLY A 93 -22.84 -13.18 -19.13
C GLY A 93 -22.28 -12.29 -20.23
N ASP A 94 -23.09 -11.42 -20.85
CA ASP A 94 -22.67 -10.69 -22.05
C ASP A 94 -22.09 -9.29 -21.81
N LEU A 95 -22.44 -8.60 -20.71
CA LEU A 95 -21.80 -7.31 -20.38
C LEU A 95 -20.34 -7.48 -19.93
N GLY A 96 -20.00 -8.60 -19.28
CA GLY A 96 -18.64 -8.85 -18.78
C GLY A 96 -17.60 -9.15 -19.86
N ARG A 97 -18.03 -9.66 -21.03
CA ARG A 97 -17.10 -10.09 -22.10
C ARG A 97 -16.60 -8.92 -22.95
N ASN A 98 -17.39 -7.85 -23.09
CA ASN A 98 -17.03 -6.70 -23.92
C ASN A 98 -16.20 -5.62 -23.20
N PHE A 99 -16.15 -5.61 -21.87
CA PHE A 99 -15.33 -4.62 -21.16
C PHE A 99 -13.82 -4.89 -21.32
N THR A 100 -13.42 -6.16 -21.37
CA THR A 100 -12.01 -6.56 -21.55
C THR A 100 -11.44 -6.24 -22.93
N SER A 101 -12.27 -6.10 -23.97
CA SER A 101 -11.80 -5.70 -25.30
C SER A 101 -11.65 -4.18 -25.44
N LEU A 102 -12.39 -3.39 -24.64
CA LEU A 102 -12.36 -1.93 -24.65
C LEU A 102 -11.13 -1.32 -23.97
N MET A 103 -10.34 -2.10 -23.20
CA MET A 103 -9.11 -1.64 -22.55
C MET A 103 -7.82 -2.08 -23.26
N GLN A 104 -7.85 -2.23 -24.60
CA GLN A 104 -6.61 -2.37 -25.38
C GLN A 104 -5.93 -1.01 -25.53
N ILE A 105 -5.30 -0.54 -24.46
CA ILE A 105 -4.44 0.65 -24.50
C ILE A 105 -3.13 0.22 -25.21
N PRO A 106 -2.75 0.87 -26.33
CA PRO A 106 -1.51 0.55 -27.03
C PRO A 106 -0.31 0.58 -26.07
N GLY A 107 0.43 -0.53 -26.00
CA GLY A 107 1.59 -0.69 -25.11
C GLY A 107 1.27 -1.26 -23.72
N VAL A 108 0.01 -1.47 -23.36
CA VAL A 108 -0.40 -2.15 -22.13
C VAL A 108 -0.73 -3.60 -22.45
N LYS A 109 -0.04 -4.54 -21.80
CA LYS A 109 -0.28 -5.98 -21.94
C LYS A 109 -1.74 -6.29 -21.57
N GLY A 110 -2.38 -7.24 -22.24
CA GLY A 110 -3.76 -7.61 -21.91
C GLY A 110 -3.86 -8.16 -20.48
N MET A 111 -5.01 -8.01 -19.82
CA MET A 111 -5.21 -8.45 -18.43
C MET A 111 -4.83 -9.93 -18.23
N LYS A 112 -5.08 -10.81 -19.22
CA LYS A 112 -4.68 -12.22 -19.17
C LYS A 112 -3.17 -12.42 -19.18
N GLU A 113 -2.43 -11.59 -19.91
CA GLU A 113 -0.96 -11.62 -19.96
C GLU A 113 -0.38 -11.05 -18.68
N GLN A 114 -0.95 -9.96 -18.16
CA GLN A 114 -0.59 -9.41 -16.85
C GLN A 114 -0.82 -10.43 -15.74
N LEU A 115 -1.96 -11.14 -15.75
CA LEU A 115 -2.25 -12.21 -14.78
C LEU A 115 -1.31 -13.41 -14.94
N LYS A 116 -0.92 -13.75 -16.18
CA LYS A 116 0.06 -14.82 -16.44
C LYS A 116 1.45 -14.44 -15.96
N GLU A 117 1.88 -13.20 -16.16
CA GLU A 117 3.13 -12.66 -15.64
C GLU A 117 3.11 -12.54 -14.12
N ALA A 118 1.99 -12.09 -13.54
CA ALA A 118 1.76 -12.04 -12.10
C ALA A 118 1.75 -13.44 -11.47
N ALA A 119 1.23 -14.46 -12.17
CA ALA A 119 1.29 -15.85 -11.70
C ALA A 119 2.72 -16.40 -11.66
N GLY A 120 3.61 -15.88 -12.52
CA GLY A 120 5.04 -16.16 -12.50
C GLY A 120 5.86 -15.18 -11.64
N PHE A 121 5.23 -14.16 -11.07
CA PHE A 121 5.90 -13.12 -10.31
C PHE A 121 6.32 -13.69 -8.95
N ALA A 122 7.61 -14.01 -8.84
CA ALA A 122 8.24 -14.23 -7.56
C ALA A 122 8.69 -12.87 -7.02
N MET A 123 8.13 -12.46 -5.88
CA MET A 123 8.64 -11.27 -5.20
C MET A 123 10.16 -11.40 -5.01
N PRO A 124 10.94 -10.33 -5.25
CA PRO A 124 12.37 -10.35 -5.02
C PRO A 124 12.64 -10.83 -3.58
N LYS A 125 13.63 -11.71 -3.41
CA LYS A 125 14.02 -12.17 -2.07
C LYS A 125 14.40 -10.95 -1.24
N ALA A 126 13.76 -10.83 -0.07
CA ALA A 126 14.00 -9.75 0.86
C ALA A 126 15.50 -9.69 1.23
N GLU A 127 16.09 -8.51 1.10
CA GLU A 127 17.51 -8.31 1.40
C GLU A 127 17.70 -7.97 2.88
N ARG A 128 18.66 -8.65 3.53
CA ARG A 128 19.05 -8.35 4.91
C ARG A 128 20.02 -7.18 4.99
N GLY A 129 19.94 -6.41 6.07
CA GLY A 129 20.80 -5.25 6.30
C GLY A 129 20.44 -4.04 5.42
N TYR A 130 19.21 -3.99 4.90
CA TYR A 130 18.76 -2.97 3.95
C TYR A 130 18.85 -1.54 4.50
N HIS A 131 18.75 -1.36 5.83
CA HIS A 131 18.99 -0.09 6.51
C HIS A 131 20.30 0.59 6.06
N LYS A 132 21.40 -0.18 5.89
CA LYS A 132 22.69 0.39 5.44
C LYS A 132 22.61 1.02 4.05
N LYS A 133 21.78 0.46 3.16
CA LYS A 133 21.54 1.02 1.82
C LYS A 133 20.73 2.31 1.92
N VAL A 134 19.70 2.34 2.76
CA VAL A 134 18.88 3.54 3.01
C VAL A 134 19.75 4.69 3.53
N VAL A 135 20.60 4.43 4.53
CA VAL A 135 21.58 5.41 5.05
C VAL A 135 22.50 5.93 3.95
N LYS A 136 23.02 5.05 3.09
CA LYS A 136 23.93 5.42 2.00
C LYS A 136 23.23 6.20 0.88
N ALA A 137 21.94 5.94 0.64
CA ALA A 137 21.16 6.59 -0.40
C ALA A 137 20.83 8.06 -0.05
N LEU A 138 20.70 8.39 1.23
CA LEU A 138 20.35 9.75 1.67
C LEU A 138 21.30 10.85 1.15
N PRO A 139 22.64 10.77 1.38
CA PRO A 139 23.55 11.79 0.85
C PRO A 139 23.57 11.81 -0.69
N LYS A 140 23.40 10.66 -1.34
CA LYS A 140 23.32 10.56 -2.79
C LYS A 140 22.12 11.36 -3.33
N LEU A 141 20.94 11.16 -2.74
CA LEU A 141 19.72 11.88 -3.10
C LEU A 141 19.89 13.39 -2.88
N GLN A 142 20.45 13.80 -1.74
CA GLN A 142 20.70 15.22 -1.43
C GLN A 142 21.61 15.89 -2.47
N SER A 143 22.66 15.20 -2.94
CA SER A 143 23.59 15.75 -3.94
C SER A 143 23.04 15.73 -5.36
N GLU A 144 22.34 14.67 -5.76
CA GLU A 144 21.95 14.47 -7.16
C GLU A 144 20.59 15.10 -7.50
N CYS A 145 19.65 15.21 -6.54
CA CYS A 145 18.27 15.61 -6.84
C CYS A 145 18.16 17.00 -7.47
N LYS A 146 18.88 18.00 -6.93
CA LYS A 146 18.84 19.38 -7.44
C LYS A 146 19.40 19.53 -8.86
N SER A 147 20.13 18.53 -9.37
CA SER A 147 20.64 18.53 -10.74
C SER A 147 19.64 17.97 -11.77
N LYS A 148 18.53 17.37 -11.33
CA LYS A 148 17.56 16.74 -12.22
C LYS A 148 16.62 17.79 -12.83
N PRO A 149 16.44 17.80 -14.16
CA PRO A 149 15.64 18.82 -14.83
C PRO A 149 14.12 18.71 -14.56
N TYR A 150 13.66 17.57 -14.04
CA TYR A 150 12.24 17.29 -13.76
C TYR A 150 11.88 17.41 -12.27
N ALA A 151 12.84 17.69 -11.39
CA ALA A 151 12.63 17.81 -9.95
C ALA A 151 12.70 19.28 -9.52
N THR A 152 11.66 19.75 -8.82
CA THR A 152 11.68 21.05 -8.17
C THR A 152 12.43 20.98 -6.85
N GLU A 153 12.76 22.14 -6.26
CA GLU A 153 13.34 22.17 -4.91
C GLU A 153 12.39 21.60 -3.86
N GLU A 154 11.08 21.83 -3.99
CA GLU A 154 10.06 21.24 -3.12
C GLU A 154 10.03 19.72 -3.24
N ASP A 155 10.07 19.18 -4.47
CA ASP A 155 10.13 17.73 -4.71
C ASP A 155 11.36 17.11 -4.03
N CYS A 156 12.53 17.75 -4.19
CA CYS A 156 13.77 17.28 -3.59
C CYS A 156 13.74 17.31 -2.07
N ASN A 157 13.23 18.39 -1.47
CA ASN A 157 13.10 18.50 -0.02
C ASN A 157 12.15 17.42 0.53
N THR A 158 11.02 17.21 -0.16
CA THR A 158 10.05 16.18 0.20
C THR A 158 10.65 14.77 0.08
N ALA A 159 11.39 14.48 -1.01
CA ALA A 159 12.07 13.20 -1.20
C ALA A 159 13.14 12.94 -0.13
N VAL A 160 13.92 13.97 0.25
CA VAL A 160 14.89 13.88 1.34
C VAL A 160 14.21 13.61 2.69
N ASN A 161 13.07 14.27 2.96
CA ASN A 161 12.30 14.03 4.18
C ASN A 161 11.72 12.60 4.20
N LEU A 162 11.20 12.12 3.07
CA LEU A 162 10.71 10.75 2.91
C LEU A 162 11.81 9.72 3.20
N LEU A 163 12.99 9.89 2.59
CA LEU A 163 14.12 8.98 2.79
C LEU A 163 14.70 9.07 4.21
N THR A 164 14.66 10.24 4.83
CA THR A 164 15.02 10.44 6.24
C THR A 164 14.07 9.69 7.17
N MET A 165 12.76 9.74 6.89
CA MET A 165 11.76 8.96 7.62
C MET A 165 12.02 7.45 7.47
N MET A 166 12.30 6.96 6.25
CA MET A 166 12.64 5.56 6.02
C MET A 166 13.90 5.11 6.76
N ASN A 167 14.91 5.99 6.82
CA ASN A 167 16.12 5.75 7.58
C ASN A 167 15.77 5.51 9.06
N LYS A 168 14.98 6.42 9.65
CA LYS A 168 14.52 6.31 11.04
C LYS A 168 13.66 5.07 11.30
N VAL A 169 12.74 4.74 10.39
CA VAL A 169 11.87 3.55 10.53
C VAL A 169 12.66 2.25 10.48
N SER A 170 13.75 2.23 9.71
CA SER A 170 14.62 1.07 9.58
C SER A 170 15.74 0.99 10.65
N GLU A 171 15.70 1.86 11.66
CA GLU A 171 16.60 1.76 12.81
C GLU A 171 16.21 0.57 13.70
N GLY A 172 17.22 -0.16 14.19
CA GLY A 172 17.03 -1.25 15.14
C GLY A 172 17.07 -2.66 14.52
N PRO A 173 16.62 -3.68 15.28
CA PRO A 173 16.67 -5.07 14.85
C PRO A 173 15.84 -5.28 13.58
N GLU A 174 16.43 -5.96 12.60
CA GLU A 174 15.75 -6.24 11.34
C GLU A 174 14.56 -7.21 11.57
N PRO A 175 13.35 -6.88 11.06
CA PRO A 175 12.19 -7.76 11.21
C PRO A 175 12.36 -9.05 10.39
N LEU A 176 11.53 -10.05 10.67
CA LEU A 176 11.58 -11.35 9.97
C LEU A 176 11.39 -11.24 8.45
N TRP A 177 10.60 -10.27 7.99
CA TRP A 177 10.38 -9.96 6.57
C TRP A 177 11.39 -8.95 5.99
N THR A 178 12.40 -8.56 6.76
CA THR A 178 13.44 -7.56 6.46
C THR A 178 12.95 -6.12 6.28
N TRP A 179 13.88 -5.17 6.43
CA TRP A 179 13.58 -3.75 6.21
C TRP A 179 13.27 -3.44 4.74
N HIS A 180 13.82 -4.22 3.81
CA HIS A 180 13.57 -4.05 2.37
C HIS A 180 12.09 -4.17 2.04
N GLU A 181 11.48 -5.28 2.46
CA GLU A 181 10.06 -5.54 2.18
C GLU A 181 9.16 -4.58 2.96
N HIS A 182 9.53 -4.25 4.20
CA HIS A 182 8.76 -3.30 5.00
C HIS A 182 8.70 -1.92 4.33
N LEU A 183 9.84 -1.39 3.87
CA LEU A 183 9.89 -0.09 3.19
C LEU A 183 9.20 -0.12 1.82
N ARG A 184 9.33 -1.22 1.06
CA ARG A 184 8.60 -1.43 -0.19
C ARG A 184 7.08 -1.35 0.03
N GLN A 185 6.58 -2.07 1.02
CA GLN A 185 5.15 -2.06 1.36
C GLN A 185 4.71 -0.67 1.79
N MET A 186 5.45 -0.04 2.70
CA MET A 186 5.18 1.33 3.16
C MET A 186 5.09 2.34 2.01
N MET A 187 5.97 2.26 1.01
CA MET A 187 5.90 3.16 -0.14
C MET A 187 4.66 2.95 -1.01
N GLY A 188 4.14 1.72 -1.06
CA GLY A 188 2.95 1.39 -1.84
C GLY A 188 3.09 1.61 -3.35
N LEU A 189 4.31 1.71 -3.90
CA LEU A 189 4.53 2.05 -5.32
C LEU A 189 3.78 1.12 -6.28
N HIS A 190 3.63 -0.16 -5.92
CA HIS A 190 2.85 -1.11 -6.70
C HIS A 190 1.40 -0.65 -6.86
N PHE A 191 0.75 -0.31 -5.75
CA PHE A 191 -0.64 0.13 -5.72
C PHE A 191 -0.81 1.44 -6.48
N TRP A 192 0.01 2.44 -6.13
CA TRP A 192 -0.12 3.78 -6.68
C TRP A 192 0.26 3.89 -8.16
N LEU A 193 1.33 3.24 -8.62
CA LEU A 193 1.84 3.45 -9.99
C LEU A 193 1.35 2.44 -11.01
N TYR A 194 0.96 1.23 -10.60
CA TYR A 194 0.70 0.13 -11.53
C TYR A 194 -0.71 -0.42 -11.44
N THR A 195 -1.12 -0.91 -10.27
CA THR A 195 -2.40 -1.60 -10.12
C THR A 195 -3.14 -1.15 -8.86
N PRO A 196 -4.25 -0.40 -8.99
CA PRO A 196 -4.93 0.02 -10.23
C PRO A 196 -4.32 1.27 -10.90
N GLY A 197 -3.30 1.90 -10.30
CA GLY A 197 -2.69 3.15 -10.80
C GLY A 197 -3.36 4.42 -10.23
N THR A 198 -2.65 5.55 -10.23
CA THR A 198 -2.97 6.74 -9.41
C THR A 198 -4.41 7.22 -9.57
N MET A 199 -4.87 7.35 -10.83
CA MET A 199 -6.21 7.84 -11.16
C MET A 199 -7.33 6.95 -10.62
N LEU A 200 -7.18 5.63 -10.74
CA LEU A 200 -8.17 4.67 -10.27
C LEU A 200 -8.09 4.48 -8.76
N CYS A 201 -6.87 4.48 -8.19
CA CYS A 201 -6.66 4.36 -6.74
C CYS A 201 -7.46 5.42 -5.98
N PHE A 202 -7.34 6.68 -6.40
CA PHE A 202 -8.03 7.77 -5.72
C PHE A 202 -9.55 7.59 -5.78
N THR A 203 -10.08 7.26 -6.95
CA THR A 203 -11.53 7.05 -7.15
C THR A 203 -12.07 5.85 -6.37
N ILE A 204 -11.26 4.80 -6.20
CA ILE A 204 -11.63 3.62 -5.42
C ILE A 204 -11.60 3.90 -3.92
N LEU A 205 -10.66 4.72 -3.47
CA LEU A 205 -10.44 5.01 -2.05
C LEU A 205 -11.32 6.13 -1.51
N ASP A 206 -11.59 7.16 -2.31
CA ASP A 206 -12.52 8.26 -1.98
C ASP A 206 -13.98 7.79 -2.16
N MET A 207 -14.42 6.92 -1.24
CA MET A 207 -15.71 6.22 -1.31
C MET A 207 -16.88 7.18 -1.15
N ASP A 208 -16.70 8.24 -0.38
CA ASP A 208 -17.72 9.26 -0.13
C ASP A 208 -17.66 10.45 -1.11
N LYS A 209 -16.70 10.45 -2.04
CA LYS A 209 -16.48 11.51 -3.04
C LYS A 209 -16.19 12.87 -2.40
N SER A 210 -15.60 12.88 -1.21
CA SER A 210 -15.19 14.08 -0.47
C SER A 210 -13.99 14.81 -1.08
N LYS A 211 -13.33 14.19 -2.08
CA LYS A 211 -12.08 14.65 -2.72
C LYS A 211 -10.85 14.51 -1.83
N GLY A 212 -10.94 13.70 -0.79
CA GLY A 212 -9.83 13.34 0.06
C GLY A 212 -9.97 11.90 0.53
N ILE A 213 -8.85 11.22 0.77
CA ILE A 213 -8.86 9.84 1.24
C ILE A 213 -8.64 9.85 2.74
N THR A 214 -9.62 9.39 3.50
CA THR A 214 -9.54 9.29 4.96
C THR A 214 -8.87 8.01 5.42
N ASN A 215 -8.37 8.00 6.66
CA ASN A 215 -7.77 6.80 7.26
C ASN A 215 -8.77 5.64 7.36
N GLU A 216 -10.05 5.96 7.57
CA GLU A 216 -11.13 4.97 7.64
C GLU A 216 -11.34 4.28 6.30
N GLU A 217 -11.41 5.03 5.19
CA GLU A 217 -11.56 4.46 3.85
C GLU A 217 -10.38 3.55 3.47
N MET A 218 -9.15 3.99 3.76
CA MET A 218 -7.97 3.16 3.58
C MET A 218 -7.98 1.91 4.45
N SER A 219 -8.45 2.02 5.70
CA SER A 219 -8.64 0.87 6.60
C SER A 219 -9.71 -0.09 6.10
N ARG A 220 -10.76 0.38 5.42
CA ARG A 220 -11.79 -0.48 4.83
C ARG A 220 -11.23 -1.34 3.69
N LEU A 221 -10.34 -0.78 2.86
CA LEU A 221 -9.74 -1.51 1.74
C LEU A 221 -8.59 -2.45 2.16
N PHE A 222 -7.68 -1.96 3.02
CA PHE A 222 -6.44 -2.68 3.36
C PHE A 222 -6.50 -3.42 4.70
N GLY A 223 -7.49 -3.12 5.53
CA GLY A 223 -7.61 -3.63 6.89
C GLY A 223 -6.78 -2.82 7.90
N THR A 224 -7.28 -2.77 9.15
CA THR A 224 -6.67 -2.00 10.25
C THR A 224 -5.24 -2.45 10.58
N GLN A 225 -4.93 -3.74 10.43
CA GLN A 225 -3.60 -4.29 10.70
C GLN A 225 -2.54 -3.74 9.74
N VAL A 226 -2.88 -3.60 8.46
CA VAL A 226 -1.99 -3.00 7.47
C VAL A 226 -1.84 -1.51 7.80
N MET A 227 -2.94 -0.81 8.07
CA MET A 227 -2.92 0.61 8.39
C MET A 227 -2.08 0.97 9.62
N ALA A 228 -2.01 0.09 10.62
CA ALA A 228 -1.11 0.27 11.77
C ALA A 228 0.37 0.40 11.37
N SER A 229 0.79 -0.35 10.34
CA SER A 229 2.16 -0.29 9.80
C SER A 229 2.36 0.92 8.87
N PHE A 230 1.28 1.44 8.29
CA PHE A 230 1.29 2.60 7.39
C PHE A 230 1.20 3.95 8.11
N ASN A 231 0.90 3.99 9.41
CA ASN A 231 0.67 5.23 10.15
C ASN A 231 1.81 6.28 10.00
N THR A 232 3.06 5.83 9.89
CA THR A 232 4.19 6.74 9.66
C THR A 232 4.16 7.37 8.27
N VAL A 233 3.79 6.60 7.24
CA VAL A 233 3.63 7.12 5.87
C VAL A 233 2.37 7.95 5.75
N TRP A 234 1.29 7.57 6.43
CA TRP A 234 0.06 8.34 6.49
C TRP A 234 0.33 9.79 6.87
N LYS A 235 0.98 10.00 8.01
CA LYS A 235 1.37 11.34 8.50
C LYS A 235 2.35 12.08 7.59
N PHE A 236 3.04 11.36 6.71
CA PHE A 236 3.91 11.97 5.72
C PHE A 236 3.10 12.41 4.48
N MET A 237 2.09 11.64 4.10
CA MET A 237 1.17 11.94 3.00
C MET A 237 0.16 13.04 3.36
N ASP A 238 -0.19 13.17 4.64
CA ASP A 238 -1.09 14.17 5.21
C ASP A 238 -0.27 15.20 6.04
N PRO A 239 0.42 16.15 5.36
CA PRO A 239 1.31 17.11 6.02
C PRO A 239 0.58 18.18 6.83
N ASP A 240 -0.68 18.51 6.50
CA ASP A 240 -1.46 19.50 7.26
C ASP A 240 -2.21 18.88 8.45
N GLY A 241 -2.34 17.54 8.47
CA GLY A 241 -2.87 16.78 9.57
C GLY A 241 -4.38 16.88 9.71
N ASP A 242 -5.09 17.17 8.61
CA ASP A 242 -6.55 17.26 8.60
C ASP A 242 -7.24 15.89 8.65
N GLY A 243 -6.47 14.80 8.51
CA GLY A 243 -6.94 13.41 8.56
C GLY A 243 -7.39 12.86 7.21
N SER A 244 -7.20 13.61 6.12
CA SER A 244 -7.56 13.27 4.76
C SER A 244 -6.38 13.52 3.82
N ILE A 245 -6.22 12.69 2.79
CA ILE A 245 -5.17 12.87 1.79
C ILE A 245 -5.81 13.38 0.50
N THR A 246 -5.54 14.63 0.15
CA THR A 246 -5.99 15.23 -1.10
C THR A 246 -5.23 14.69 -2.32
N ARG A 247 -5.73 14.96 -3.54
CA ARG A 247 -5.03 14.56 -4.77
C ARG A 247 -3.68 15.25 -4.89
N GLU A 248 -3.61 16.51 -4.52
CA GLU A 248 -2.42 17.34 -4.56
C GLU A 248 -1.33 16.78 -3.63
N GLU A 249 -1.70 16.37 -2.42
CA GLU A 249 -0.80 15.76 -1.45
C GLU A 249 -0.32 14.37 -1.89
N LEU A 250 -1.23 13.54 -2.39
CA LEU A 250 -0.86 12.24 -2.97
C LEU A 250 0.13 12.43 -4.13
N HIS A 251 -0.12 13.39 -5.02
CA HIS A 251 0.77 13.69 -6.14
C HIS A 251 2.16 14.14 -5.66
N LYS A 252 2.24 15.04 -4.66
CA LYS A 252 3.51 15.45 -4.05
C LYS A 252 4.26 14.27 -3.43
N TYR A 253 3.55 13.42 -2.70
CA TYR A 253 4.09 12.19 -2.15
C TYR A 253 4.65 11.26 -3.23
N LEU A 254 3.91 11.02 -4.31
CA LEU A 254 4.34 10.11 -5.38
C LEU A 254 5.57 10.65 -6.12
N ARG A 255 5.63 11.96 -6.38
CA ARG A 255 6.84 12.58 -6.96
C ARG A 255 8.06 12.37 -6.06
N ALA A 256 7.92 12.58 -4.76
CA ALA A 256 8.98 12.32 -3.79
C ALA A 256 9.39 10.84 -3.74
N ALA A 257 8.41 9.93 -3.74
CA ALA A 257 8.62 8.48 -3.74
C ALA A 257 9.35 8.00 -5.01
N ILE A 258 9.04 8.57 -6.17
CA ILE A 258 9.72 8.27 -7.44
C ILE A 258 11.18 8.74 -7.44
N LEU A 259 11.48 9.89 -6.80
CA LEU A 259 12.87 10.35 -6.63
C LEU A 259 13.65 9.46 -5.65
N VAL A 260 13.02 8.99 -4.57
CA VAL A 260 13.63 7.98 -3.67
C VAL A 260 13.91 6.68 -4.42
N ARG A 261 12.98 6.23 -5.27
CA ARG A 261 13.15 5.05 -6.13
C ARG A 261 14.38 5.17 -7.05
N GLU A 262 14.79 6.35 -7.52
CA GLU A 262 16.01 6.47 -8.34
C GLU A 262 17.29 6.05 -7.60
N VAL A 263 17.36 6.33 -6.30
CA VAL A 263 18.53 6.00 -5.48
C VAL A 263 18.40 4.62 -4.82
N LEU A 264 17.19 4.07 -4.76
CA LEU A 264 16.83 2.74 -4.22
C LEU A 264 15.83 2.02 -5.16
N PRO A 265 16.24 1.65 -6.38
CA PRO A 265 15.33 1.10 -7.40
C PRO A 265 14.64 -0.18 -6.95
N GLU A 266 15.25 -0.96 -6.07
CA GLU A 266 14.70 -2.21 -5.56
C GLU A 266 13.48 -2.04 -4.64
N LEU A 267 13.14 -0.80 -4.25
CA LEU A 267 11.87 -0.48 -3.59
C LEU A 267 10.69 -0.58 -4.57
N ASP A 268 10.93 -0.51 -5.86
CA ASP A 268 9.94 -0.85 -6.89
C ASP A 268 10.02 -2.35 -7.19
N GLY A 269 9.05 -3.09 -6.66
CA GLY A 269 8.96 -4.53 -6.86
C GLY A 269 8.51 -4.94 -8.27
N ILE A 270 7.95 -4.02 -9.06
CA ILE A 270 7.33 -4.34 -10.36
C ILE A 270 8.28 -4.06 -11.51
N ASP A 271 8.82 -2.85 -11.59
CA ASP A 271 9.73 -2.43 -12.68
C ASP A 271 10.86 -1.54 -12.12
N PRO A 272 11.83 -2.10 -11.39
CA PRO A 272 12.94 -1.33 -10.81
C PRO A 272 13.80 -0.61 -11.87
N SER A 273 13.68 -1.01 -13.15
CA SER A 273 14.35 -0.40 -14.30
C SER A 273 13.55 0.68 -15.01
N ALA A 274 12.28 0.92 -14.63
CA ALA A 274 11.43 1.88 -15.32
C ALA A 274 12.08 3.29 -15.33
N PRO A 275 12.11 3.98 -16.48
CA PRO A 275 12.58 5.36 -16.53
C PRO A 275 11.78 6.27 -15.61
N THR A 276 12.45 7.16 -14.86
CA THR A 276 11.78 8.09 -13.93
C THR A 276 10.67 8.89 -14.60
N GLN A 277 10.92 9.39 -15.81
CA GLN A 277 9.92 10.18 -16.53
C GLN A 277 8.62 9.39 -16.77
N LYS A 278 8.73 8.08 -17.05
CA LYS A 278 7.55 7.21 -17.16
C LYS A 278 6.80 7.14 -15.84
N CYS A 279 7.50 6.95 -14.72
CA CYS A 279 6.88 6.93 -13.39
C CYS A 279 6.22 8.27 -13.03
N LEU A 280 6.87 9.40 -13.32
CA LEU A 280 6.29 10.73 -13.08
C LEU A 280 5.02 10.94 -13.89
N ASN A 281 4.98 10.46 -15.14
CA ASN A 281 3.77 10.53 -15.96
C ASN A 281 2.63 9.62 -15.45
N MET A 282 2.94 8.52 -14.77
CA MET A 282 1.95 7.63 -14.13
C MET A 282 1.43 8.18 -12.79
N ALA A 283 2.17 9.09 -12.16
CA ALA A 283 1.78 9.73 -10.90
C ALA A 283 0.80 10.90 -11.08
N HIS A 284 0.63 11.39 -12.32
CA HIS A 284 -0.36 12.39 -12.69
C HIS A 284 -1.76 11.79 -12.86
#